data_AF-A0A2E8VKA1-F1
#
_entry.id   AF-A0A2E8VKA1-F1
#
_cell.length_a   1.000
_cell.length_b   1.000
_cell.length_c   1.000
_cell.angle_alpha   90.00
_cell.angle_beta   90.00
_cell.angle_gamma   90.00
#
_symmetry.space_group_name_H-M   'P 1'
#
loop_
_entity.id
_entity.type
_entity.pdbx_description
1 polymer ?
#
loop_
_entity_poly.entity_id
_entity_poly.type
_entity_poly.pdbx_seq_one_letter_code
_entity_poly.pdbx_strand_id
1 'polypeptide(L)'
;MAARRKRKPAPSMRIERALDGAVCGVDEVGYSPIAGPVVAAAVTLPGGGRSRKLAGLRDSKQLSREQRERFFDVIGDLADVSVARASVAEIDALNIYQANRLAMARAAAGLSEAPDVALVDGHFKPELDCPYRNLVKGDERSLTIAAASIIAKVTRDRFMASEGERYPGYGWSTNVGYGTEAHYVGMLRFGPTPLHRRSFAPLKSWLAEGRIDALQFVPIARSVAVAELFELRAGLVAVFDRQHRHLAMLVHGARGWRLRAYRYVDEALTPEIGAGPLADYHNAIVAAPTLDAVRSMTGR
;
A
#
# COMPACT_ATOMS: atom_id res chain seq x y z
N MET A 1 17.56 -22.59 25.18
CA MET A 1 16.69 -23.16 24.13
C MET A 1 15.89 -22.03 23.49
N ALA A 2 15.67 -22.03 22.18
CA ALA A 2 14.82 -21.02 21.53
C ALA A 2 13.33 -21.28 21.85
N ALA A 3 12.58 -20.24 22.22
CA ALA A 3 11.16 -20.37 22.52
C ALA A 3 10.38 -20.83 21.27
N ARG A 4 9.72 -21.99 21.37
CA ARG A 4 8.98 -22.63 20.26
C ARG A 4 7.71 -21.83 19.94
N ARG A 5 7.88 -20.74 19.18
CA ARG A 5 6.87 -19.74 18.80
C ARG A 5 5.57 -20.45 18.39
N LYS A 6 4.51 -20.33 19.23
CA LYS A 6 3.22 -20.99 18.99
C LYS A 6 2.74 -20.63 17.58
N ARG A 7 2.63 -21.62 16.68
CA ARG A 7 2.06 -21.42 15.35
C ARG A 7 0.65 -20.88 15.52
N LYS A 8 0.33 -19.75 14.87
CA LYS A 8 -1.05 -19.29 14.74
C LYS A 8 -1.93 -20.43 14.22
N PRO A 9 -3.20 -20.53 14.64
CA PRO A 9 -4.15 -21.45 14.02
C PRO A 9 -4.15 -21.25 12.50
N ALA A 10 -4.45 -22.30 11.75
CA ALA A 10 -4.70 -22.18 10.32
C ALA A 10 -6.18 -21.89 10.11
N PRO A 11 -6.56 -21.06 9.11
CA PRO A 11 -7.96 -20.92 8.72
C PRO A 11 -8.56 -22.28 8.35
N SER A 12 -9.88 -22.42 8.52
CA SER A 12 -10.60 -23.68 8.39
C SER A 12 -12.07 -23.44 8.02
N MET A 13 -12.71 -24.41 7.37
CA MET A 13 -14.14 -24.37 7.02
C MET A 13 -15.09 -24.46 8.25
N ARG A 14 -14.66 -24.10 9.47
CA ARG A 14 -15.47 -24.29 10.69
C ARG A 14 -16.63 -23.29 10.79
N ILE A 15 -16.48 -22.10 10.22
CA ILE A 15 -17.51 -21.05 10.29
C ILE A 15 -18.49 -21.26 9.13
N GLU A 16 -17.93 -21.57 7.97
CA GLU A 16 -18.60 -21.90 6.72
C GLU A 16 -19.53 -23.12 6.87
N ARG A 17 -19.10 -24.17 7.59
CA ARG A 17 -19.94 -25.35 7.92
C ARG A 17 -20.91 -25.16 9.08
N ALA A 18 -20.96 -23.97 9.66
CA ALA A 18 -21.90 -23.60 10.74
C ALA A 18 -22.90 -22.54 10.24
N LEU A 19 -23.12 -22.53 8.93
CA LEU A 19 -24.03 -21.71 8.15
C LEU A 19 -24.61 -22.63 7.06
N ASP A 20 -25.86 -22.39 6.70
CA ASP A 20 -26.53 -23.11 5.62
C ASP A 20 -26.26 -22.44 4.27
N GLY A 21 -26.28 -23.21 3.18
CA GLY A 21 -26.11 -22.70 1.81
C GLY A 21 -24.66 -22.46 1.36
N ALA A 22 -24.52 -21.71 0.26
CA ALA A 22 -23.26 -21.30 -0.34
C ALA A 22 -22.62 -20.14 0.43
N VAL A 23 -21.51 -20.41 1.11
CA VAL A 23 -20.80 -19.40 1.91
C VAL A 23 -19.60 -18.84 1.15
N CYS A 24 -19.63 -17.55 0.81
CA CYS A 24 -18.47 -16.84 0.28
C CYS A 24 -17.63 -16.20 1.41
N GLY A 25 -16.37 -15.90 1.10
CA GLY A 25 -15.50 -15.07 1.92
C GLY A 25 -15.05 -13.84 1.15
N VAL A 26 -15.01 -12.68 1.80
CA VAL A 26 -14.70 -11.37 1.21
C VAL A 26 -13.59 -10.69 2.01
N ASP A 27 -12.56 -10.21 1.31
CA ASP A 27 -11.41 -9.48 1.88
C ASP A 27 -10.92 -8.38 0.93
N GLU A 28 -10.21 -7.37 1.45
CA GLU A 28 -9.63 -6.28 0.67
C GLU A 28 -8.09 -6.24 0.71
N VAL A 29 -7.54 -5.52 -0.27
CA VAL A 29 -6.20 -4.95 -0.17
C VAL A 29 -6.15 -3.55 -0.77
N GLY A 30 -5.27 -2.72 -0.21
CA GLY A 30 -5.03 -1.37 -0.74
C GLY A 30 -5.82 -0.28 -0.06
N TYR A 31 -6.27 -0.48 1.19
CA TYR A 31 -6.89 0.59 1.97
C TYR A 31 -5.93 1.78 2.19
N SER A 32 -4.77 1.56 2.82
CA SER A 32 -3.84 2.64 3.24
C SER A 32 -2.79 3.18 2.24
N PRO A 33 -2.47 2.55 1.09
CA PRO A 33 -1.61 3.14 0.04
C PRO A 33 -2.00 4.55 -0.38
N ILE A 34 -1.03 5.35 -0.82
CA ILE A 34 -1.26 6.70 -1.39
C ILE A 34 -1.48 6.66 -2.91
N ALA A 35 -1.18 5.52 -3.55
CA ALA A 35 -1.44 5.30 -4.97
C ALA A 35 -2.13 3.95 -5.27
N GLY A 36 -2.80 3.90 -6.41
CA GLY A 36 -3.55 2.75 -6.93
C GLY A 36 -4.94 2.55 -6.33
N PRO A 37 -5.73 1.63 -6.88
CA PRO A 37 -7.08 1.32 -6.40
C PRO A 37 -7.05 0.59 -5.05
N VAL A 38 -8.23 0.48 -4.42
CA VAL A 38 -8.54 -0.59 -3.47
C VAL A 38 -9.14 -1.76 -4.25
N VAL A 39 -8.73 -2.97 -3.93
CA VAL A 39 -9.12 -4.20 -4.63
C VAL A 39 -9.72 -5.15 -3.61
N ALA A 40 -10.92 -5.65 -3.87
CA ALA A 40 -11.56 -6.67 -3.06
C ALA A 40 -11.79 -7.93 -3.89
N ALA A 41 -11.83 -9.07 -3.22
CA ALA A 41 -12.19 -10.34 -3.84
C ALA A 41 -13.26 -11.04 -3.02
N ALA A 42 -14.11 -11.82 -3.70
CA ALA A 42 -15.05 -12.75 -3.09
C ALA A 42 -14.71 -14.16 -3.59
N VAL A 43 -14.75 -15.16 -2.70
CA VAL A 43 -14.41 -16.55 -3.03
C VAL A 43 -15.38 -17.53 -2.35
N THR A 44 -16.00 -18.41 -3.13
CA THR A 44 -16.86 -19.51 -2.66
C THR A 44 -16.17 -20.84 -2.92
N LEU A 45 -15.86 -21.60 -1.86
CA LEU A 45 -15.14 -22.88 -1.96
C LEU A 45 -16.12 -24.07 -2.10
N PRO A 46 -15.89 -25.01 -3.03
CA PRO A 46 -16.85 -26.07 -3.33
C PRO A 46 -17.10 -27.03 -2.17
N GLY A 47 -18.37 -27.40 -1.99
CA GLY A 47 -18.82 -28.47 -1.08
C GLY A 47 -18.44 -28.30 0.39
N GLY A 48 -18.21 -27.07 0.86
CA GLY A 48 -17.74 -26.81 2.24
C GLY A 48 -16.40 -27.49 2.56
N GLY A 49 -15.61 -27.86 1.55
CA GLY A 49 -14.51 -28.82 1.65
C GLY A 49 -13.14 -28.17 1.81
N ARG A 50 -12.34 -28.62 2.79
CA ARG A 50 -10.89 -28.33 2.77
C ARG A 50 -10.20 -29.23 1.74
N SER A 51 -10.21 -28.82 0.49
CA SER A 51 -9.45 -29.48 -0.59
C SER A 51 -7.98 -29.67 -0.19
N ARG A 52 -7.39 -30.82 -0.54
CA ARG A 52 -5.95 -31.07 -0.34
C ARG A 52 -5.07 -30.07 -1.09
N LYS A 53 -5.55 -29.47 -2.19
CA LYS A 53 -4.85 -28.37 -2.89
C LYS A 53 -4.65 -27.13 -2.00
N LEU A 54 -5.57 -26.88 -1.05
CA LEU A 54 -5.55 -25.75 -0.10
C LEU A 54 -4.82 -26.08 1.23
N ALA A 55 -4.05 -27.16 1.27
CA ALA A 55 -3.19 -27.47 2.41
C ALA A 55 -2.12 -26.39 2.59
N GLY A 56 -2.04 -25.81 3.79
CA GLY A 56 -1.11 -24.72 4.12
C GLY A 56 -1.62 -23.30 3.84
N LEU A 57 -2.82 -23.11 3.26
CA LEU A 57 -3.40 -21.78 3.05
C LEU A 57 -3.61 -21.03 4.38
N ARG A 58 -3.26 -19.74 4.37
CA ARG A 58 -3.28 -18.77 5.47
C ARG A 58 -3.46 -17.36 4.90
N ASP A 59 -3.85 -16.41 5.75
CA ASP A 59 -3.58 -14.97 5.63
C ASP A 59 -2.39 -14.66 4.71
N SER A 60 -2.64 -13.87 3.66
CA SER A 60 -1.66 -13.51 2.62
C SER A 60 -0.36 -12.91 3.15
N LYS A 61 -0.38 -12.31 4.35
CA LYS A 61 0.76 -11.69 5.06
C LYS A 61 1.67 -12.73 5.74
N GLN A 62 1.20 -13.97 5.92
CA GLN A 62 1.93 -15.09 6.54
C GLN A 62 2.62 -16.01 5.52
N LEU A 63 2.56 -15.68 4.23
CA LEU A 63 3.09 -16.48 3.11
C LEU A 63 4.17 -15.72 2.33
N SER A 64 5.05 -16.45 1.65
CA SER A 64 5.98 -15.86 0.67
C SER A 64 5.26 -15.38 -0.60
N ARG A 65 5.95 -14.70 -1.52
CA ARG A 65 5.31 -14.29 -2.79
C ARG A 65 4.96 -15.53 -3.62
N GLU A 66 5.91 -16.43 -3.78
CA GLU A 66 5.79 -17.68 -4.54
C GLU A 66 4.65 -18.56 -3.99
N GLN A 67 4.47 -18.57 -2.67
CA GLN A 67 3.35 -19.25 -2.02
C GLN A 67 2.00 -18.57 -2.31
N ARG A 68 1.94 -17.23 -2.36
CA ARG A 68 0.72 -16.50 -2.75
C ARG A 68 0.37 -16.73 -4.21
N GLU A 69 1.33 -16.58 -5.13
CA GLU A 69 1.11 -16.79 -6.57
C GLU A 69 0.59 -18.24 -6.81
N ARG A 70 1.26 -19.27 -6.25
CA ARG A 70 0.78 -20.66 -6.35
C ARG A 70 -0.61 -20.88 -5.75
N PHE A 71 -0.98 -20.18 -4.66
CA PHE A 71 -2.34 -20.28 -4.12
C PHE A 71 -3.36 -19.50 -4.95
N PHE A 72 -2.98 -18.40 -5.60
CA PHE A 72 -3.86 -17.65 -6.52
C PHE A 72 -4.36 -18.57 -7.63
N ASP A 73 -3.43 -19.22 -8.32
CA ASP A 73 -3.75 -20.14 -9.43
C ASP A 73 -4.60 -21.33 -8.92
N VAL A 74 -4.20 -21.93 -7.79
CA VAL A 74 -4.93 -23.06 -7.15
C VAL A 74 -6.34 -22.70 -6.66
N ILE A 75 -6.60 -21.43 -6.33
CA ILE A 75 -7.94 -20.96 -5.93
C ILE A 75 -8.80 -20.73 -7.18
N GLY A 76 -8.25 -20.08 -8.22
CA GLY A 76 -8.95 -19.89 -9.51
C GLY A 76 -9.32 -21.21 -10.20
N ASP A 77 -8.47 -22.23 -10.09
CA ASP A 77 -8.70 -23.61 -10.54
C ASP A 77 -9.86 -24.36 -9.85
N LEU A 78 -10.36 -23.85 -8.71
CA LEU A 78 -11.08 -24.67 -7.71
C LEU A 78 -12.38 -24.04 -7.21
N ALA A 79 -12.51 -22.72 -7.27
CA ALA A 79 -13.53 -21.95 -6.57
C ALA A 79 -14.28 -21.04 -7.53
N ASP A 80 -15.48 -20.62 -7.14
CA ASP A 80 -16.04 -19.39 -7.69
C ASP A 80 -15.25 -18.22 -7.10
N VAL A 81 -14.77 -17.32 -7.97
CA VAL A 81 -13.84 -16.24 -7.64
C VAL A 81 -14.26 -14.99 -8.41
N SER A 82 -14.59 -13.95 -7.67
CA SER A 82 -14.80 -12.62 -8.22
C SER A 82 -13.80 -11.62 -7.68
N VAL A 83 -13.45 -10.63 -8.50
CA VAL A 83 -12.52 -9.55 -8.14
C VAL A 83 -13.06 -8.23 -8.64
N ALA A 84 -13.24 -7.29 -7.71
CA ALA A 84 -13.66 -5.94 -8.02
C ALA A 84 -12.68 -4.90 -7.48
N ARG A 85 -12.83 -3.68 -7.97
CA ARG A 85 -11.99 -2.53 -7.61
C ARG A 85 -12.88 -1.32 -7.38
N ALA A 86 -12.40 -0.43 -6.52
CA ALA A 86 -12.76 0.98 -6.59
C ALA A 86 -11.51 1.77 -7.02
N SER A 87 -11.68 2.52 -8.09
CA SER A 87 -10.66 3.33 -8.74
C SER A 87 -10.21 4.50 -7.85
N VAL A 88 -9.11 5.14 -8.24
CA VAL A 88 -8.59 6.33 -7.53
C VAL A 88 -9.60 7.48 -7.56
N ALA A 89 -10.32 7.65 -8.68
CA ALA A 89 -11.41 8.63 -8.79
C ALA A 89 -12.56 8.32 -7.81
N GLU A 90 -12.95 7.06 -7.65
CA GLU A 90 -14.00 6.66 -6.69
C GLU A 90 -13.51 6.80 -5.24
N ILE A 91 -12.24 6.54 -4.95
CA ILE A 91 -11.64 6.78 -3.63
C ILE A 91 -11.63 8.27 -3.28
N ASP A 92 -11.27 9.12 -4.24
CA ASP A 92 -11.23 10.58 -4.04
C ASP A 92 -12.64 11.21 -3.96
N ALA A 93 -13.63 10.64 -4.66
CA ALA A 93 -15.02 11.12 -4.64
C ALA A 93 -15.84 10.60 -3.44
N LEU A 94 -15.70 9.32 -3.08
CA LEU A 94 -16.53 8.67 -2.05
C LEU A 94 -15.87 8.62 -0.66
N ASN A 95 -14.57 8.92 -0.58
CA ASN A 95 -13.65 8.53 0.49
C ASN A 95 -13.34 7.02 0.54
N ILE A 96 -12.16 6.70 1.10
CA ILE A 96 -11.62 5.33 1.13
C ILE A 96 -12.49 4.29 1.85
N TYR A 97 -13.26 4.68 2.87
CA TYR A 97 -14.14 3.74 3.59
C TYR A 97 -15.30 3.29 2.70
N GLN A 98 -15.94 4.25 2.01
CA GLN A 98 -17.05 3.95 1.09
C GLN A 98 -16.55 3.26 -0.19
N ALA A 99 -15.41 3.69 -0.72
CA ALA A 99 -14.77 3.02 -1.86
C ALA A 99 -14.38 1.56 -1.54
N ASN A 100 -13.95 1.26 -0.30
CA ASN A 100 -13.72 -0.13 0.11
C ASN A 100 -15.03 -0.94 0.16
N ARG A 101 -16.09 -0.40 0.79
CA ARG A 101 -17.42 -1.03 0.82
C ARG A 101 -17.96 -1.32 -0.58
N LEU A 102 -17.78 -0.37 -1.51
CA LEU A 102 -18.17 -0.50 -2.92
C LEU A 102 -17.36 -1.58 -3.65
N ALA A 103 -16.04 -1.68 -3.41
CA ALA A 103 -15.23 -2.75 -3.96
C ALA A 103 -15.66 -4.13 -3.42
N MET A 104 -15.90 -4.25 -2.11
CA MET A 104 -16.41 -5.48 -1.48
C MET A 104 -17.78 -5.90 -2.04
N ALA A 105 -18.71 -4.95 -2.17
CA ALA A 105 -20.04 -5.19 -2.72
C ALA A 105 -20.00 -5.72 -4.15
N ARG A 106 -19.25 -5.04 -5.03
CA ARG A 106 -19.03 -5.47 -6.41
C ARG A 106 -18.33 -6.83 -6.52
N ALA A 107 -17.46 -7.19 -5.57
CA ALA A 107 -16.83 -8.50 -5.57
C ALA A 107 -17.84 -9.59 -5.19
N ALA A 108 -18.65 -9.39 -4.15
CA ALA A 108 -19.67 -10.37 -3.76
C ALA A 108 -20.76 -10.55 -4.86
N ALA A 109 -21.24 -9.45 -5.44
CA ALA A 109 -22.25 -9.45 -6.49
C ALA A 109 -21.72 -9.90 -7.87
N GLY A 110 -20.40 -10.07 -8.01
CA GLY A 110 -19.74 -10.51 -9.25
C GLY A 110 -19.32 -11.98 -9.23
N LEU A 111 -19.75 -12.78 -8.25
CA LEU A 111 -19.62 -14.24 -8.26
C LEU A 111 -20.52 -14.83 -9.36
N SER A 112 -20.18 -16.02 -9.88
CA SER A 112 -21.02 -16.71 -10.87
C SER A 112 -22.32 -17.24 -10.29
N GLU A 113 -22.30 -17.66 -9.02
CA GLU A 113 -23.48 -18.06 -8.24
C GLU A 113 -23.64 -17.14 -7.03
N ALA A 114 -24.87 -16.69 -6.76
CA ALA A 114 -25.15 -15.80 -5.63
C ALA A 114 -24.96 -16.54 -4.28
N PRO A 115 -24.16 -16.02 -3.33
CA PRO A 115 -23.94 -16.68 -2.06
C PRO A 115 -25.12 -16.48 -1.10
N ASP A 116 -25.53 -17.55 -0.41
CA ASP A 116 -26.53 -17.48 0.68
C ASP A 116 -26.02 -16.67 1.88
N VAL A 117 -24.71 -16.74 2.19
CA VAL A 117 -24.09 -15.97 3.28
C VAL A 117 -22.67 -15.52 2.92
N ALA A 118 -22.37 -14.24 3.17
CA ALA A 118 -21.01 -13.71 3.06
C ALA A 118 -20.27 -13.63 4.42
N LEU A 119 -19.01 -14.05 4.45
CA LEU A 119 -18.09 -13.80 5.55
C LEU A 119 -17.13 -12.66 5.16
N VAL A 120 -17.18 -11.52 5.85
CA VAL A 120 -16.41 -10.31 5.49
C VAL A 120 -15.30 -10.06 6.53
N ASP A 121 -14.06 -9.81 6.10
CA ASP A 121 -12.98 -9.52 7.07
C ASP A 121 -13.21 -8.23 7.87
N GLY A 122 -12.58 -8.16 9.04
CA GLY A 122 -12.47 -6.95 9.82
C GLY A 122 -13.82 -6.45 10.35
N HIS A 123 -14.20 -5.26 9.90
CA HIS A 123 -15.29 -4.45 10.45
C HIS A 123 -16.00 -3.57 9.40
N PHE A 124 -15.70 -3.78 8.11
CA PHE A 124 -16.33 -3.05 7.01
C PHE A 124 -17.75 -3.56 6.80
N LYS A 125 -18.70 -2.66 6.55
CA LYS A 125 -20.12 -3.00 6.43
C LYS A 125 -20.61 -2.82 4.99
N PRO A 126 -20.15 -3.60 4.00
CA PRO A 126 -20.61 -3.45 2.62
C PRO A 126 -22.13 -3.58 2.52
N GLU A 127 -22.71 -2.92 1.53
CA GLU A 127 -24.09 -3.18 1.09
C GLU A 127 -24.03 -4.43 0.20
N LEU A 128 -24.62 -5.53 0.68
CA LEU A 128 -24.62 -6.83 0.02
C LEU A 128 -26.06 -7.32 -0.12
N ASP A 129 -26.38 -7.97 -1.23
CA ASP A 129 -27.70 -8.56 -1.49
C ASP A 129 -27.96 -9.87 -0.71
N CYS A 130 -26.94 -10.35 0.03
CA CYS A 130 -27.02 -11.53 0.90
C CYS A 130 -26.78 -11.17 2.38
N PRO A 131 -27.33 -11.96 3.33
CA PRO A 131 -26.92 -11.93 4.74
C PRO A 131 -25.40 -12.05 4.90
N TYR A 132 -24.81 -11.30 5.83
CA TYR A 132 -23.35 -11.36 6.03
C TYR A 132 -22.92 -11.26 7.50
N ARG A 133 -21.69 -11.70 7.76
CA ARG A 133 -21.06 -11.69 9.09
C ARG A 133 -19.65 -11.13 9.01
N ASN A 134 -19.40 -10.05 9.74
CA ASN A 134 -18.03 -9.56 9.94
C ASN A 134 -17.23 -10.52 10.83
N LEU A 135 -15.98 -10.80 10.43
CA LEU A 135 -15.03 -11.58 11.19
C LEU A 135 -13.73 -10.80 11.36
N VAL A 136 -13.52 -10.23 12.55
CA VAL A 136 -12.21 -9.69 12.94
C VAL A 136 -11.16 -10.80 12.81
N LYS A 137 -10.15 -10.58 11.95
CA LYS A 137 -9.13 -11.57 11.54
C LYS A 137 -9.75 -12.85 10.96
N GLY A 138 -10.69 -12.66 10.04
CA GLY A 138 -11.29 -13.71 9.23
C GLY A 138 -10.24 -14.45 8.41
N ASP A 139 -9.23 -13.74 7.90
CA ASP A 139 -8.04 -14.29 7.22
C ASP A 139 -7.25 -15.35 8.04
N GLU A 140 -7.27 -15.25 9.38
CA GLU A 140 -6.68 -16.23 10.30
C GLU A 140 -7.64 -17.38 10.68
N ARG A 141 -8.94 -17.30 10.31
CA ARG A 141 -10.03 -18.11 10.89
C ARG A 141 -10.86 -18.88 9.85
N SER A 142 -11.39 -18.17 8.86
CA SER A 142 -12.18 -18.68 7.73
C SER A 142 -11.25 -19.01 6.56
N LEU A 143 -11.51 -20.13 5.88
CA LEU A 143 -10.75 -20.55 4.70
C LEU A 143 -11.20 -19.80 3.44
N THR A 144 -12.47 -19.40 3.34
CA THR A 144 -12.97 -18.58 2.23
C THR A 144 -12.40 -17.16 2.30
N ILE A 145 -12.40 -16.49 3.46
CA ILE A 145 -11.73 -15.18 3.62
C ILE A 145 -10.22 -15.31 3.37
N ALA A 146 -9.57 -16.35 3.90
CA ALA A 146 -8.15 -16.57 3.62
C ALA A 146 -7.87 -16.73 2.12
N ALA A 147 -8.76 -17.35 1.34
CA ALA A 147 -8.66 -17.45 -0.11
C ALA A 147 -8.85 -16.08 -0.80
N ALA A 148 -9.87 -15.31 -0.41
CA ALA A 148 -10.08 -13.94 -0.90
C ALA A 148 -8.86 -13.04 -0.63
N SER A 149 -8.21 -13.18 0.53
CA SER A 149 -6.99 -12.44 0.88
C SER A 149 -5.84 -12.67 -0.11
N ILE A 150 -5.75 -13.86 -0.72
CA ILE A 150 -4.74 -14.18 -1.74
C ILE A 150 -5.12 -13.57 -3.07
N ILE A 151 -6.38 -13.76 -3.51
CA ILE A 151 -6.89 -13.25 -4.78
C ILE A 151 -6.77 -11.73 -4.84
N ALA A 152 -7.24 -11.02 -3.80
CA ALA A 152 -7.12 -9.58 -3.70
C ALA A 152 -5.65 -9.13 -3.68
N LYS A 153 -4.81 -9.72 -2.81
CA LYS A 153 -3.38 -9.35 -2.66
C LYS A 153 -2.60 -9.51 -3.95
N VAL A 154 -2.68 -10.68 -4.60
CA VAL A 154 -1.93 -10.97 -5.82
C VAL A 154 -2.44 -10.13 -6.99
N THR A 155 -3.77 -9.94 -7.12
CA THR A 155 -4.31 -9.06 -8.18
C THR A 155 -3.80 -7.62 -8.03
N ARG A 156 -3.80 -7.06 -6.81
CA ARG A 156 -3.31 -5.69 -6.60
C ARG A 156 -1.79 -5.58 -6.74
N ASP A 157 -1.03 -6.58 -6.29
CA ASP A 157 0.42 -6.60 -6.46
C ASP A 157 0.80 -6.65 -7.96
N ARG A 158 0.16 -7.54 -8.75
CA ARG A 158 0.35 -7.62 -10.21
C ARG A 158 -0.03 -6.30 -10.91
N PHE A 159 -1.15 -5.67 -10.50
CA PHE A 159 -1.55 -4.35 -11.03
C PHE A 159 -0.52 -3.25 -10.73
N MET A 160 -0.08 -3.12 -9.47
CA MET A 160 0.88 -2.07 -9.09
C MET A 160 2.29 -2.30 -9.68
N ALA A 161 2.65 -3.55 -10.00
CA ALA A 161 3.88 -3.84 -10.73
C ALA A 161 3.81 -3.33 -12.17
N SER A 162 2.75 -3.68 -12.92
CA SER A 162 2.56 -3.27 -14.31
C SER A 162 2.39 -1.75 -14.46
N GLU A 163 1.62 -1.10 -13.59
CA GLU A 163 1.56 0.38 -13.58
C GLU A 163 2.90 1.01 -13.11
N GLY A 164 3.77 0.26 -12.43
CA GLY A 164 5.14 0.69 -12.09
C GLY A 164 6.14 0.56 -13.24
N GLU A 165 5.82 -0.20 -14.28
CA GLU A 165 6.54 -0.22 -15.56
C GLU A 165 6.10 0.97 -16.43
N ARG A 166 4.80 1.28 -16.43
CA ARG A 166 4.21 2.44 -17.12
C ARG A 166 4.59 3.78 -16.48
N TYR A 167 4.65 3.83 -15.15
CA TYR A 167 5.07 4.98 -14.36
C TYR A 167 6.32 4.60 -13.54
N PRO A 168 7.51 4.63 -14.16
CA PRO A 168 8.75 4.25 -13.51
C PRO A 168 9.20 5.29 -12.47
N GLY A 169 10.18 4.92 -11.62
CA GLY A 169 10.76 5.80 -10.59
C GLY A 169 10.02 5.83 -9.25
N TYR A 170 8.70 5.61 -9.21
CA TYR A 170 7.90 5.58 -7.96
C TYR A 170 8.10 4.28 -7.13
N GLY A 171 8.80 3.28 -7.65
CA GLY A 171 9.15 2.04 -6.95
C GLY A 171 7.99 1.06 -6.69
N TRP A 172 6.85 1.22 -7.37
CA TRP A 172 5.61 0.47 -7.10
C TRP A 172 5.73 -1.06 -7.24
N SER A 173 6.66 -1.57 -8.05
CA SER A 173 7.00 -3.00 -8.12
C SER A 173 7.46 -3.62 -6.79
N THR A 174 7.87 -2.79 -5.82
CA THR A 174 8.26 -3.22 -4.46
C THR A 174 7.36 -2.63 -3.37
N ASN A 175 7.02 -1.34 -3.46
CA ASN A 175 6.22 -0.67 -2.43
C ASN A 175 4.71 -0.73 -2.67
N VAL A 176 4.25 -1.22 -3.82
CA VAL A 176 2.83 -1.37 -4.24
C VAL A 176 1.94 -0.16 -3.91
N GLY A 177 2.48 1.05 -4.04
CA GLY A 177 1.77 2.31 -3.82
C GLY A 177 1.72 2.79 -2.36
N TYR A 178 2.36 2.10 -1.40
CA TYR A 178 2.52 2.63 -0.04
C TYR A 178 3.51 3.81 -0.02
N GLY A 179 3.26 4.81 0.83
CA GLY A 179 4.12 6.00 0.98
C GLY A 179 5.44 5.69 1.70
N THR A 180 6.39 5.14 0.95
CA THR A 180 7.79 4.90 1.34
C THR A 180 8.69 6.07 0.91
N GLU A 181 9.94 6.11 1.41
CA GLU A 181 10.96 7.08 1.00
C GLU A 181 11.07 7.19 -0.53
N ALA A 182 11.26 6.06 -1.22
CA ALA A 182 11.39 6.01 -2.67
C ALA A 182 10.12 6.47 -3.42
N HIS A 183 8.93 6.17 -2.89
CA HIS A 183 7.67 6.61 -3.50
C HIS A 183 7.54 8.14 -3.41
N TYR A 184 7.85 8.74 -2.25
CA TYR A 184 7.86 10.20 -2.13
C TYR A 184 8.97 10.85 -2.96
N VAL A 185 10.17 10.26 -3.04
CA VAL A 185 11.23 10.71 -3.96
C VAL A 185 10.76 10.71 -5.42
N GLY A 186 9.97 9.73 -5.83
CA GLY A 186 9.33 9.67 -7.15
C GLY A 186 8.22 10.72 -7.34
N MET A 187 7.30 10.87 -6.37
CA MET A 187 6.25 11.90 -6.37
C MET A 187 6.78 13.31 -6.40
N LEU A 188 7.91 13.54 -5.73
CA LEU A 188 8.68 14.77 -5.86
C LEU A 188 9.19 14.84 -7.30
N ARG A 189 10.13 13.99 -7.70
CA ARG A 189 10.83 14.10 -9.00
C ARG A 189 9.93 14.20 -10.23
N PHE A 190 8.84 13.42 -10.27
CA PHE A 190 8.02 13.22 -11.46
C PHE A 190 6.57 13.72 -11.31
N GLY A 191 6.25 14.36 -10.17
CA GLY A 191 4.89 14.81 -9.84
C GLY A 191 3.90 13.69 -9.51
N PRO A 192 2.60 14.00 -9.33
CA PRO A 192 1.56 13.01 -9.11
C PRO A 192 0.93 12.51 -10.43
N THR A 193 1.03 11.20 -10.68
CA THR A 193 0.29 10.53 -11.78
C THR A 193 -1.21 10.40 -11.49
N PRO A 194 -2.07 10.05 -12.48
CA PRO A 194 -3.50 9.78 -12.29
C PRO A 194 -3.83 8.64 -11.30
N LEU A 195 -2.85 7.85 -10.88
CA LEU A 195 -3.04 6.80 -9.86
C LEU A 195 -2.75 7.27 -8.43
N HIS A 196 -2.33 8.51 -8.21
CA HIS A 196 -2.15 9.06 -6.87
C HIS A 196 -3.48 9.60 -6.32
N ARG A 197 -3.81 9.22 -5.08
CA ARG A 197 -5.07 9.58 -4.41
C ARG A 197 -5.00 11.03 -3.93
N ARG A 198 -5.67 11.93 -4.64
CA ARG A 198 -5.63 13.38 -4.40
C ARG A 198 -6.31 13.78 -3.09
N SER A 199 -7.18 12.93 -2.55
CA SER A 199 -7.80 13.10 -1.23
C SER A 199 -6.88 12.71 -0.05
N PHE A 200 -5.76 12.02 -0.29
CA PHE A 200 -4.86 11.54 0.76
C PHE A 200 -3.80 12.60 1.11
N ALA A 201 -3.41 12.65 2.39
CA ALA A 201 -2.23 13.40 2.81
C ALA A 201 -0.94 12.69 2.32
N PRO A 202 0.12 13.45 1.95
CA PRO A 202 0.23 14.91 1.98
C PRO A 202 -0.31 15.59 0.70
N LEU A 203 -0.59 14.83 -0.35
CA LEU A 203 -0.91 15.33 -1.70
C LEU A 203 -2.12 16.28 -1.72
N LYS A 204 -3.15 16.01 -0.91
CA LYS A 204 -4.31 16.89 -0.72
C LYS A 204 -3.90 18.32 -0.34
N SER A 205 -2.92 18.46 0.56
CA SER A 205 -2.41 19.76 1.01
C SER A 205 -1.60 20.43 -0.10
N TRP A 206 -0.76 19.69 -0.82
CA TRP A 206 0.05 20.25 -1.92
C TRP A 206 -0.83 20.84 -3.04
N LEU A 207 -1.95 20.18 -3.36
CA LEU A 207 -2.93 20.66 -4.31
C LEU A 207 -3.66 21.91 -3.81
N ALA A 208 -4.09 21.91 -2.54
CA ALA A 208 -4.80 23.05 -1.94
C ALA A 208 -3.90 24.29 -1.77
N GLU A 209 -2.60 24.09 -1.53
CA GLU A 209 -1.60 25.15 -1.35
C GLU A 209 -0.88 25.54 -2.66
N GLY A 210 -1.25 24.97 -3.82
CA GLY A 210 -0.63 25.24 -5.11
C GLY A 210 0.85 24.84 -5.22
N ARG A 211 1.37 24.03 -4.29
CA ARG A 211 2.82 23.77 -4.17
C ARG A 211 3.38 22.85 -5.26
N ILE A 212 2.55 22.06 -5.93
CA ILE A 212 3.05 21.05 -6.90
C ILE A 212 3.79 21.71 -8.06
N ASP A 213 3.30 22.86 -8.52
CA ASP A 213 3.93 23.63 -9.61
C ASP A 213 5.11 24.49 -9.13
N ALA A 214 5.24 24.68 -7.81
CA ALA A 214 6.30 25.49 -7.19
C ALA A 214 7.52 24.66 -6.75
N LEU A 215 7.35 23.38 -6.41
CA LEU A 215 8.46 22.48 -6.06
C LEU A 215 9.27 22.14 -7.32
N GLN A 216 10.58 22.35 -7.29
CA GLN A 216 11.45 22.17 -8.46
C GLN A 216 12.37 20.95 -8.30
N PHE A 217 12.47 20.13 -9.35
CA PHE A 217 13.12 18.81 -9.29
C PHE A 217 14.30 18.66 -10.23
N VAL A 218 15.14 19.70 -10.27
CA VAL A 218 16.31 19.81 -11.14
C VAL A 218 17.59 19.30 -10.46
N PRO A 219 18.60 18.83 -11.23
CA PRO A 219 19.95 18.58 -10.72
C PRO A 219 20.56 19.83 -10.08
N ILE A 220 21.25 19.65 -8.95
CA ILE A 220 21.94 20.73 -8.23
C ILE A 220 23.44 20.40 -8.16
N ALA A 221 24.22 21.06 -9.02
CA ALA A 221 25.65 20.80 -9.17
C ALA A 221 26.57 21.62 -8.23
N ARG A 222 26.01 22.40 -7.29
CA ARG A 222 26.76 23.35 -6.45
C ARG A 222 26.18 23.44 -5.03
N SER A 223 26.95 24.02 -4.10
CA SER A 223 26.49 24.33 -2.75
C SER A 223 25.30 25.29 -2.78
N VAL A 224 24.30 25.02 -1.93
CA VAL A 224 23.08 25.82 -1.76
C VAL A 224 22.71 25.91 -0.27
N ALA A 225 21.99 26.96 0.11
CA ALA A 225 21.54 27.22 1.47
C ALA A 225 20.21 26.53 1.77
N VAL A 226 20.03 25.99 2.98
CA VAL A 226 18.79 25.32 3.38
C VAL A 226 17.74 26.38 3.72
N ALA A 227 16.60 26.31 3.05
CA ALA A 227 15.53 27.31 3.15
C ALA A 227 14.29 26.77 3.83
N GLU A 228 13.84 25.58 3.43
CA GLU A 228 12.53 25.06 3.76
C GLU A 228 12.59 23.57 4.13
N LEU A 229 11.69 23.18 5.03
CA LEU A 229 11.41 21.79 5.37
C LEU A 229 9.94 21.50 5.10
N PHE A 230 9.64 20.34 4.52
CA PHE A 230 8.27 19.94 4.21
C PHE A 230 7.98 18.53 4.75
N GLU A 231 7.01 18.37 5.66
CA GLU A 231 6.62 17.05 6.15
C GLU A 231 5.79 16.27 5.13
N LEU A 232 6.37 15.20 4.60
CA LEU A 232 5.72 14.30 3.66
C LEU A 232 4.78 13.34 4.37
N ARG A 233 5.14 12.95 5.60
CA ARG A 233 4.37 12.11 6.53
C ARG A 233 5.13 12.01 7.85
N ALA A 234 4.47 11.52 8.89
CA ALA A 234 5.09 11.19 10.17
C ALA A 234 6.39 10.37 9.97
N GLY A 235 7.52 10.96 10.39
CA GLY A 235 8.86 10.41 10.31
C GLY A 235 9.62 10.62 8.99
N LEU A 236 9.10 11.42 8.05
CA LEU A 236 9.78 11.73 6.78
C LEU A 236 9.51 13.18 6.33
N VAL A 237 10.58 13.97 6.27
CA VAL A 237 10.55 15.40 5.92
C VAL A 237 11.51 15.63 4.75
N ALA A 238 11.09 16.34 3.72
CA ALA A 238 11.96 16.76 2.62
C ALA A 238 12.60 18.13 2.90
N VAL A 239 13.83 18.32 2.41
CA VAL A 239 14.68 19.50 2.63
C VAL A 239 14.87 20.23 1.30
N PHE A 240 14.62 21.54 1.25
CA PHE A 240 14.69 22.35 0.04
C PHE A 240 15.52 23.64 0.21
N ASP A 241 16.04 24.15 -0.91
CA ASP A 241 16.66 25.48 -0.98
C ASP A 241 15.64 26.60 -1.31
N ARG A 242 16.14 27.84 -1.45
CA ARG A 242 15.33 29.05 -1.73
C ARG A 242 14.71 29.09 -3.13
N GLN A 243 14.97 28.08 -3.95
CA GLN A 243 14.38 27.88 -5.27
C GLN A 243 13.44 26.65 -5.27
N HIS A 244 13.04 26.19 -4.08
CA HIS A 244 12.25 24.98 -3.83
C HIS A 244 12.86 23.71 -4.46
N ARG A 245 14.20 23.63 -4.56
CA ARG A 245 14.90 22.46 -5.13
C ARG A 245 15.26 21.45 -4.05
N HIS A 246 14.94 20.18 -4.28
CA HIS A 246 15.08 19.12 -3.27
C HIS A 246 16.55 18.71 -3.04
N LEU A 247 17.01 18.77 -1.79
CA LEU A 247 18.41 18.56 -1.38
C LEU A 247 18.63 17.22 -0.68
N ALA A 248 17.71 16.86 0.22
CA ALA A 248 17.84 15.77 1.16
C ALA A 248 16.49 15.42 1.79
N MET A 249 16.39 14.27 2.44
CA MET A 249 15.32 13.95 3.39
C MET A 249 15.86 13.85 4.81
N LEU A 250 15.07 14.28 5.79
CA LEU A 250 15.21 13.90 7.18
C LEU A 250 14.34 12.65 7.41
N VAL A 251 14.97 11.55 7.82
CA VAL A 251 14.31 10.25 8.02
C VAL A 251 14.39 9.90 9.51
N HIS A 252 13.24 9.66 10.15
CA HIS A 252 13.17 9.22 11.54
C HIS A 252 13.30 7.70 11.65
N GLY A 253 14.10 7.21 12.59
CA GLY A 253 14.25 5.79 12.87
C GLY A 253 14.74 5.50 14.29
N ALA A 254 15.17 4.26 14.53
CA ALA A 254 15.56 3.76 15.87
C ALA A 254 16.79 4.43 16.52
N ARG A 255 17.33 5.51 15.94
CA ARG A 255 18.39 6.37 16.51
C ARG A 255 18.09 7.86 16.29
N GLY A 256 16.81 8.25 16.36
CA GLY A 256 16.34 9.60 16.05
C GLY A 256 16.31 9.92 14.55
N TRP A 257 16.35 11.22 14.22
CA TRP A 257 16.35 11.72 12.85
C TRP A 257 17.76 11.68 12.24
N ARG A 258 17.84 11.39 10.94
CA ARG A 258 19.09 11.49 10.16
C ARG A 258 18.86 12.16 8.82
N LEU A 259 19.85 12.89 8.33
CA LEU A 259 19.83 13.46 6.99
C LEU A 259 20.24 12.41 5.94
N ARG A 260 19.52 12.37 4.82
CA ARG A 260 19.78 11.57 3.63
C ARG A 260 19.87 12.49 2.42
N ALA A 261 21.08 12.92 2.07
CA ALA A 261 21.36 13.74 0.90
C ALA A 261 21.04 13.00 -0.42
N TYR A 262 20.65 13.76 -1.44
CA TYR A 262 20.38 13.26 -2.79
C TYR A 262 21.09 14.07 -3.89
N ARG A 263 21.47 13.38 -4.97
CA ARG A 263 21.74 14.01 -6.27
C ARG A 263 20.77 13.48 -7.32
N TYR A 264 20.06 14.38 -7.98
CA TYR A 264 19.31 14.08 -9.19
C TYR A 264 20.24 14.14 -10.41
N VAL A 265 20.06 13.19 -11.33
CA VAL A 265 20.77 13.05 -12.61
C VAL A 265 19.70 12.77 -13.65
N ASP A 266 19.62 13.56 -14.71
CA ASP A 266 18.40 13.73 -15.52
C ASP A 266 17.81 12.43 -16.08
N GLU A 267 18.66 11.53 -16.57
CA GLU A 267 18.25 10.26 -17.18
C GLU A 267 17.97 9.12 -16.17
N ALA A 268 18.50 9.22 -14.95
CA ALA A 268 18.41 8.14 -13.97
C ALA A 268 17.05 8.12 -13.25
N LEU A 269 16.33 6.99 -13.25
CA LEU A 269 15.00 6.89 -12.61
C LEU A 269 15.00 7.14 -11.09
N THR A 270 16.11 6.85 -10.41
CA THR A 270 16.32 7.10 -8.98
C THR A 270 17.45 8.10 -8.78
N PRO A 271 17.37 9.04 -7.82
CA PRO A 271 18.52 9.86 -7.45
C PRO A 271 19.60 9.02 -6.79
N GLU A 272 20.85 9.49 -6.85
CA GLU A 272 21.94 8.96 -6.05
C GLU A 272 21.74 9.32 -4.57
N ILE A 273 21.91 8.34 -3.69
CA ILE A 273 21.80 8.51 -2.24
C ILE A 273 23.19 8.80 -1.67
N GLY A 274 23.31 9.87 -0.86
CA GLY A 274 24.58 10.30 -0.26
C GLY A 274 25.46 11.17 -1.15
N ALA A 275 24.96 11.54 -2.33
CA ALA A 275 25.57 12.54 -3.20
C ALA A 275 24.83 13.89 -3.11
N GLY A 276 25.31 14.90 -3.85
CA GLY A 276 24.67 16.21 -3.99
C GLY A 276 25.14 17.25 -2.98
N PRO A 277 24.46 18.41 -2.87
CA PRO A 277 24.96 19.56 -2.11
C PRO A 277 25.19 19.32 -0.61
N LEU A 278 24.56 18.29 -0.03
CA LEU A 278 24.64 17.93 1.39
C LEU A 278 25.30 16.56 1.62
N ALA A 279 26.07 16.04 0.66
CA ALA A 279 26.75 14.74 0.72
C ALA A 279 27.55 14.53 2.03
N ASP A 280 28.30 15.56 2.45
CA ASP A 280 29.14 15.56 3.67
C ASP A 280 28.35 15.30 4.96
N TYR A 281 27.02 15.51 4.93
CA TYR A 281 26.10 15.34 6.05
C TYR A 281 25.23 14.08 5.92
N HIS A 282 25.53 13.19 4.97
CA HIS A 282 24.77 11.95 4.77
C HIS A 282 24.89 11.01 5.98
N ASN A 283 23.74 10.54 6.49
CA ASN A 283 23.55 9.84 7.76
C ASN A 283 23.88 10.63 9.05
N ALA A 284 24.22 11.93 8.97
CA ALA A 284 24.39 12.76 10.16
C ALA A 284 23.09 12.81 10.98
N ILE A 285 23.22 12.78 12.31
CA ILE A 285 22.09 12.81 13.24
C ILE A 285 21.61 14.26 13.38
N VAL A 286 20.31 14.47 13.24
CA VAL A 286 19.67 15.79 13.42
C VAL A 286 18.85 15.75 14.70
N ALA A 287 18.96 16.77 15.55
CA ALA A 287 18.30 16.80 16.86
C ALA A 287 16.76 16.81 16.75
N ALA A 288 16.24 17.56 15.77
CA ALA A 288 14.81 17.69 15.48
C ALA A 288 14.62 17.96 13.98
N PRO A 289 13.43 17.73 13.40
CA PRO A 289 13.14 18.03 12.00
C PRO A 289 12.83 19.53 11.81
N THR A 290 13.69 20.42 12.33
CA THR A 290 13.52 21.88 12.29
C THR A 290 14.61 22.53 11.43
N LEU A 291 14.27 23.65 10.82
CA LEU A 291 15.15 24.37 9.91
C LEU A 291 16.46 24.79 10.59
N ASP A 292 16.38 25.25 11.84
CA ASP A 292 17.54 25.66 12.64
C ASP A 292 18.43 24.47 13.04
N ALA A 293 17.86 23.29 13.29
CA ALA A 293 18.65 22.10 13.57
C ALA A 293 19.42 21.61 12.33
N VAL A 294 18.83 21.73 11.13
CA VAL A 294 19.54 21.45 9.88
C VAL A 294 20.61 22.51 9.62
N ARG A 295 20.27 23.80 9.70
CA ARG A 295 21.22 24.92 9.48
C ARG A 295 22.42 24.90 10.44
N SER A 296 22.18 24.59 11.72
CA SER A 296 23.24 24.45 12.74
C SER A 296 24.19 23.31 12.41
N MET A 297 23.70 22.21 11.83
CA MET A 297 24.50 21.08 11.38
C MET A 297 25.25 21.38 10.06
N THR A 298 24.61 22.05 9.09
CA THR A 298 25.16 22.27 7.74
C THR A 298 26.01 23.53 7.61
N GLY A 299 25.83 24.53 8.48
CA GLY A 299 26.34 25.89 8.28
C GLY A 299 25.74 26.60 7.06
N ARG A 300 24.58 26.14 6.56
CA ARG A 300 23.94 26.56 5.29
C ARG A 300 22.42 26.49 5.37
#